data_AF-A0A6A5EZN1-F1
#
_entry.id   AF-A0A6A5EZN1-F1
#
_cell.length_a   1.000
_cell.length_b   1.000
_cell.length_c   1.000
_cell.angle_alpha   90.00
_cell.angle_beta   90.00
_cell.angle_gamma   90.00
#
_symmetry.space_group_name_H-M   'P 1'
#
loop_
_entity.id
_entity.type
_entity.pdbx_description
1 polymer ?
#
loop_
_entity_poly.entity_id
_entity_poly.type
_entity_poly.pdbx_seq_one_letter_code
_entity_poly.pdbx_strand_id
1 'polypeptide(L)'
;MDVVRNNAQVFLGGGSQLLQLQQDLIPRCSGLLSSYYLLKHISQSLASSVPMDIIDANLQHLTVLQLSDTPAQSCNRSVLSPQTVVELFYQTVGRKVIISQMYSQQQHQGNSLLLWTQSISNVVNLLAQLLWPSNPGFQFPECLMANCQYTQLQEYVRLIGPWCQVNIGSCRFMLGQCYLANGEGQKALQCFQEAATEVEKEDFLLRLTGSEDEDAASTPRLQQLDCLRQLVVVLCERSQLQDLVQFSYVNLHDQVVGIIESRARSLDLLSHNYYELLYAFHINRHNYRKAGTVMFELGMRLGREVRTRLGLQKQVNCYLAALNCLRLIRPEYAWIVQPAAGATYERPGASPKRNSDGEFSSEPVKRQVDILELKDLEKEYILSRSRLTLAQHHPPSAAIAGSASPEEMVSLLVQTGLFDSALSICQTFNLNLTSVFEGLTFKCIKLQFGGEETQNEAWSWLAANQLSSVVNTKESSATDEAWRLLSSYLERHLSANGQHHRCVINKLLSHAVPLPDWLISSYKGVDAASLLRLYLNFDLLDAAAELVLEYIDALLGRGHQYFGIERPLSATSSSVWLPYTSIDQLLQTLNETQTNSSMYNKVRDKLADYHRLVEQTTKRRLATR
;
A
#
# COMPACT_ATOMS: atom_id res chain seq x y z
N MET A 1 -29.10 96.93 19.14
CA MET A 1 -29.68 96.23 17.98
C MET A 1 -29.38 96.98 16.67
N ASP A 2 -28.23 97.67 16.53
CA ASP A 2 -27.95 98.50 15.32
C ASP A 2 -26.52 98.38 14.76
N VAL A 3 -25.72 97.38 15.18
CA VAL A 3 -24.34 97.17 14.63
C VAL A 3 -24.23 95.92 13.74
N VAL A 4 -25.26 95.06 13.71
CA VAL A 4 -25.23 93.80 12.93
C VAL A 4 -25.85 93.93 11.53
N ARG A 5 -26.60 95.01 11.25
CA ARG A 5 -27.25 95.21 9.94
C ARG A 5 -26.31 95.71 8.83
N ASN A 6 -25.15 96.26 9.15
CA ASN A 6 -24.24 96.83 8.13
C ASN A 6 -23.28 95.81 7.48
N ASN A 7 -23.13 94.59 8.01
CA ASN A 7 -22.27 93.57 7.39
C ASN A 7 -22.99 92.61 6.44
N ALA A 8 -24.34 92.61 6.42
CA ALA A 8 -25.11 91.70 5.56
C ALA A 8 -25.34 92.25 4.13
N GLN A 9 -25.24 93.57 3.93
CA GLN A 9 -25.45 94.20 2.61
C GLN A 9 -24.18 94.29 1.74
N VAL A 10 -23.01 93.95 2.27
CA VAL A 10 -21.75 93.85 1.49
C VAL A 10 -21.54 92.44 0.90
N PHE A 11 -22.28 91.43 1.37
CA PHE A 11 -22.11 90.02 0.96
C PHE A 11 -23.04 89.55 -0.18
N LEU A 12 -23.96 90.40 -0.65
CA LEU A 12 -24.97 90.03 -1.65
C LEU A 12 -24.81 90.85 -2.94
N GLY A 13 -23.58 90.98 -3.44
CA GLY A 13 -23.27 91.74 -4.65
C GLY A 13 -22.19 91.09 -5.51
N GLY A 14 -22.60 90.28 -6.50
CA GLY A 14 -21.76 89.89 -7.64
C GLY A 14 -21.84 88.40 -8.01
N GLY A 15 -22.21 88.09 -9.26
CA GLY A 15 -22.24 86.71 -9.78
C GLY A 15 -20.91 85.96 -9.68
N SER A 16 -19.78 86.68 -9.56
CA SER A 16 -18.45 86.12 -9.28
C SER A 16 -18.31 85.57 -7.85
N GLN A 17 -18.91 86.21 -6.84
CA GLN A 17 -18.89 85.73 -5.46
C GLN A 17 -19.84 84.54 -5.26
N LEU A 18 -20.94 84.49 -6.01
CA LEU A 18 -21.88 83.37 -6.01
C LEU A 18 -21.25 82.13 -6.67
N LEU A 19 -20.50 82.33 -7.76
CA LEU A 19 -19.66 81.29 -8.37
C LEU A 19 -18.54 80.83 -7.43
N GLN A 20 -17.85 81.74 -6.74
CA GLN A 20 -16.82 81.40 -5.75
C GLN A 20 -17.40 80.66 -4.52
N LEU A 21 -18.61 81.03 -4.08
CA LEU A 21 -19.33 80.31 -3.04
C LEU A 21 -19.70 78.89 -3.49
N GLN A 22 -20.17 78.73 -4.73
CA GLN A 22 -20.59 77.45 -5.30
C GLN A 22 -19.42 76.53 -5.67
N GLN A 23 -18.31 77.07 -6.15
CA GLN A 23 -17.16 76.29 -6.64
C GLN A 23 -16.11 76.01 -5.55
N ASP A 24 -15.86 76.94 -4.63
CA ASP A 24 -14.78 76.78 -3.64
C ASP A 24 -15.29 76.57 -2.22
N LEU A 25 -16.17 77.45 -1.74
CA LEU A 25 -16.55 77.45 -0.32
C LEU A 25 -17.49 76.28 0.03
N ILE A 26 -18.48 75.97 -0.82
CA ILE A 26 -19.42 74.87 -0.57
C ILE A 26 -18.70 73.50 -0.56
N PRO A 27 -17.87 73.14 -1.56
CA PRO A 27 -17.14 71.87 -1.54
C PRO A 27 -16.14 71.78 -0.38
N ARG A 28 -15.44 72.88 -0.06
CA ARG A 28 -14.49 72.91 1.07
C ARG A 28 -15.18 72.77 2.42
N CYS A 29 -16.30 73.47 2.64
CA CYS A 29 -17.09 73.33 3.85
C CYS A 29 -17.71 71.92 3.97
N SER A 30 -18.16 71.35 2.85
CA SER A 30 -18.67 69.97 2.81
C SER A 30 -17.57 68.96 3.17
N GLY A 31 -16.38 69.07 2.57
CA GLY A 31 -15.24 68.20 2.89
C GLY A 31 -14.78 68.32 4.34
N LEU A 32 -14.71 69.54 4.89
CA LEU A 32 -14.37 69.75 6.30
C LEU A 32 -15.45 69.24 7.26
N LEU A 33 -16.73 69.41 6.93
CA LEU A 33 -17.84 68.89 7.73
C LEU A 33 -17.85 67.35 7.72
N SER A 34 -17.64 66.72 6.56
CA SER A 34 -17.53 65.26 6.45
C SER A 34 -16.31 64.72 7.19
N SER A 35 -15.17 65.41 7.10
CA SER A 35 -13.95 65.05 7.85
C SER A 35 -14.15 65.20 9.36
N TYR A 36 -14.80 66.27 9.81
CA TYR A 36 -15.14 66.47 11.22
C TYR A 36 -16.12 65.41 11.72
N TYR A 37 -17.15 65.10 10.94
CA TYR A 37 -18.12 64.06 11.28
C TYR A 37 -17.44 62.70 11.42
N LEU A 38 -16.56 62.35 10.49
CA LEU A 38 -15.80 61.11 10.52
C LEU A 38 -14.87 61.05 11.75
N LEU A 39 -14.03 62.07 11.98
CA LEU A 39 -13.11 62.10 13.12
C LEU A 39 -13.87 62.04 14.45
N LYS A 40 -15.00 62.75 14.56
CA LYS A 40 -15.89 62.67 15.71
C LYS A 40 -16.43 61.26 15.88
N HIS A 41 -16.90 60.62 14.80
CA HIS A 41 -17.47 59.28 14.83
C HIS A 41 -16.42 58.24 15.27
N ILE A 42 -15.21 58.28 14.71
CA ILE A 42 -14.10 57.36 15.09
C ILE A 42 -13.66 57.60 16.54
N SER A 43 -13.64 58.84 17.01
CA SER A 43 -13.28 59.15 18.40
C SER A 43 -14.32 58.67 19.42
N GLN A 44 -15.57 58.49 18.98
CA GLN A 44 -16.69 58.06 19.82
C GLN A 44 -16.97 56.56 19.69
N SER A 45 -16.45 55.89 18.66
CA SER A 45 -16.67 54.46 18.46
C SER A 45 -15.82 53.63 19.42
N LEU A 46 -16.48 52.66 20.06
CA LEU A 46 -15.84 51.71 20.96
C LEU A 46 -15.24 50.55 20.15
N ALA A 47 -14.04 50.12 20.54
CA ALA A 47 -13.43 48.92 19.99
C ALA A 47 -14.16 47.68 20.50
N SER A 48 -14.40 46.72 19.61
CA SER A 48 -14.96 45.41 19.93
C SER A 48 -13.92 44.57 20.69
N SER A 49 -14.36 43.88 21.74
CA SER A 49 -13.50 42.94 22.48
C SER A 49 -13.33 41.65 21.68
N VAL A 50 -12.15 41.45 21.10
CA VAL A 50 -11.80 40.22 20.36
C VAL A 50 -10.81 39.39 21.19
N PRO A 51 -11.04 38.07 21.36
CA PRO A 51 -10.09 37.15 22.00
C PRO A 51 -8.71 37.17 21.33
N MET A 52 -7.64 37.05 22.14
CA MET A 52 -6.26 37.09 21.64
C MET A 52 -5.96 35.98 20.62
N ASP A 53 -6.51 34.78 20.81
CA ASP A 53 -6.30 33.64 19.89
C ASP A 53 -6.76 33.95 18.45
N ILE A 54 -7.85 34.71 18.30
CA ILE A 54 -8.40 35.11 17.00
C ILE A 54 -7.54 36.18 16.36
N ILE A 55 -7.00 37.10 17.17
CA ILE A 55 -6.08 38.15 16.71
C ILE A 55 -4.78 37.52 16.24
N ASP A 56 -4.22 36.57 17.01
CA ASP A 56 -2.97 35.88 16.65
C ASP A 56 -3.13 35.04 15.38
N ALA A 57 -4.25 34.33 15.23
CA ALA A 57 -4.58 33.61 13.99
C ALA A 57 -4.71 34.58 12.80
N ASN A 58 -5.37 35.73 12.98
CA ASN A 58 -5.50 36.73 11.93
C ASN A 58 -4.16 37.35 11.55
N LEU A 59 -3.30 37.67 12.52
CA LEU A 59 -1.94 38.16 12.27
C LEU A 59 -1.10 37.12 11.53
N GLN A 60 -1.24 35.82 11.82
CA GLN A 60 -0.62 34.75 11.04
C GLN A 60 -1.13 34.72 9.59
N HIS A 61 -2.44 34.91 9.36
CA HIS A 61 -2.99 35.01 8.01
C HIS A 61 -2.54 36.28 7.27
N LEU A 62 -2.47 37.42 7.95
CA LEU A 62 -2.06 38.71 7.37
C LEU A 62 -0.55 38.78 7.10
N THR A 63 0.28 38.12 7.90
CA THR A 63 1.74 38.02 7.66
C THR A 63 2.06 37.17 6.45
N VAL A 64 1.29 36.11 6.17
CA VAL A 64 1.35 35.37 4.89
C VAL A 64 1.01 36.29 3.71
N LEU A 65 0.12 37.26 3.92
CA LEU A 65 -0.27 38.26 2.92
C LEU A 65 0.62 39.52 2.94
N GLN A 66 1.69 39.59 3.75
CA GLN A 66 2.56 40.77 3.93
C GLN A 66 1.81 42.07 4.32
N LEU A 67 0.60 41.97 4.88
CA LEU A 67 -0.25 43.12 5.24
C LEU A 67 0.13 43.79 6.56
N SER A 68 1.18 43.31 7.25
CA SER A 68 1.64 43.89 8.51
C SER A 68 3.15 43.65 8.71
N ASP A 69 3.95 44.69 8.55
CA ASP A 69 5.40 44.67 8.87
C ASP A 69 5.70 44.99 10.34
N THR A 70 4.68 45.26 11.16
CA THR A 70 4.90 45.44 12.59
C THR A 70 5.03 44.06 13.23
N PRO A 71 6.24 43.63 13.67
CA PRO A 71 6.37 42.38 14.41
C PRO A 71 5.44 42.45 15.61
N ALA A 72 4.78 41.33 15.90
CA ALA A 72 3.95 41.11 17.07
C ALA A 72 4.76 41.41 18.34
N GLN A 73 4.85 42.68 18.71
CA GLN A 73 5.31 43.07 20.01
C GLN A 73 4.16 42.75 20.93
N SER A 74 4.40 41.79 21.81
CA SER A 74 3.59 41.46 22.97
C SER A 74 3.45 42.72 23.84
N CYS A 75 2.59 43.64 23.42
CA CYS A 75 2.18 44.74 24.24
C CYS A 75 1.24 44.12 25.27
N ASN A 76 1.61 44.24 26.55
CA ASN A 76 0.74 44.02 27.69
C ASN A 76 -0.56 44.82 27.47
N ARG A 77 -1.56 44.22 26.79
CA ARG A 77 -2.88 44.81 26.62
C ARG A 77 -3.56 44.68 27.98
N SER A 78 -3.45 45.72 28.80
CA SER A 78 -4.24 45.80 30.02
C SER A 78 -5.71 45.70 29.65
N VAL A 79 -6.36 44.59 30.03
CA VAL A 79 -7.79 44.29 29.84
C VAL A 79 -8.65 45.15 30.77
N LEU A 80 -8.38 46.46 30.82
CA LEU A 80 -9.03 47.37 31.75
C LEU A 80 -9.57 48.55 30.96
N SER A 81 -10.91 48.55 30.82
CA SER A 81 -11.81 49.56 30.24
C SER A 81 -12.11 49.47 28.72
N PRO A 82 -13.33 49.85 28.30
CA PRO A 82 -13.69 49.96 26.88
C PRO A 82 -12.87 51.07 26.23
N GLN A 83 -11.90 50.70 25.41
CA GLN A 83 -11.06 51.62 24.66
C GLN A 83 -11.78 52.11 23.41
N THR A 84 -11.54 53.36 23.04
CA THR A 84 -12.00 53.89 21.74
C THR A 84 -11.11 53.38 20.61
N VAL A 85 -11.65 53.37 19.39
CA VAL A 85 -10.88 52.96 18.20
C VAL A 85 -9.63 53.83 18.00
N VAL A 86 -9.70 55.11 18.33
CA VAL A 86 -8.54 56.04 18.28
C VAL A 86 -7.48 55.65 19.31
N GLU A 87 -7.89 55.27 20.52
CA GLU A 87 -6.97 54.85 21.57
C GLU A 87 -6.24 53.54 21.18
N LEU A 88 -6.97 52.59 20.60
CA LEU A 88 -6.41 51.35 20.05
C LEU A 88 -5.36 51.66 18.97
N PHE A 89 -5.67 52.57 18.03
CA PHE A 89 -4.74 52.99 16.98
C PHE A 89 -3.48 53.65 17.54
N TYR A 90 -3.64 54.53 18.55
CA TYR A 90 -2.51 55.19 19.18
C TYR A 90 -1.60 54.19 19.90
N GLN A 91 -2.16 53.20 20.63
CA GLN A 91 -1.38 52.21 21.37
C GLN A 91 -0.59 51.26 20.46
N THR A 92 -1.09 50.97 19.27
CA THR A 92 -0.54 49.95 18.35
C THR A 92 0.47 50.53 17.35
N VAL A 93 0.03 51.49 16.53
CA VAL A 93 0.82 52.04 15.41
C VAL A 93 1.18 53.51 15.66
N GLY A 94 0.20 54.31 16.07
CA GLY A 94 0.33 55.77 16.16
C GLY A 94 1.47 56.22 17.07
N ARG A 95 1.62 55.62 18.26
CA ARG A 95 2.70 55.96 19.20
C ARG A 95 4.09 55.81 18.59
N LYS A 96 4.35 54.73 17.84
CA LYS A 96 5.68 54.46 17.24
C LYS A 96 6.00 55.49 16.15
N VAL A 97 5.04 55.73 15.25
CA VAL A 97 5.20 56.67 14.14
C VAL A 97 5.40 58.09 14.66
N ILE A 98 4.56 58.51 15.61
CA ILE A 98 4.63 59.85 16.22
C ILE A 98 5.97 60.03 16.97
N ILE A 99 6.40 59.06 17.77
CA ILE A 99 7.67 59.13 18.49
C ILE A 99 8.86 59.18 17.51
N SER A 100 8.86 58.35 16.46
CA SER A 100 9.91 58.35 15.44
C SER A 100 10.00 59.69 14.70
N GLN A 101 8.85 60.25 14.31
CA GLN A 101 8.77 61.57 13.66
C GLN A 101 9.25 62.68 14.59
N MET A 102 8.88 62.64 15.87
CA MET A 102 9.37 63.61 16.86
C MET A 102 10.88 63.53 17.05
N TYR A 103 11.46 62.33 17.12
CA TYR A 103 12.92 62.16 17.21
C TYR A 103 13.63 62.61 15.93
N SER A 104 13.06 62.38 14.74
CA SER A 104 13.62 62.86 13.48
C SER A 104 13.61 64.40 13.38
N GLN A 105 12.57 65.06 13.88
CA GLN A 105 12.47 66.52 13.94
C GLN A 105 13.44 67.12 14.98
N GLN A 106 13.76 66.37 16.04
CA GLN A 106 14.73 66.78 17.08
C GLN A 106 16.20 66.57 16.69
N GLN A 107 16.54 65.81 15.65
CA GLN A 107 17.95 65.69 15.21
C GLN A 107 18.58 67.03 14.78
N HIS A 108 17.78 68.09 14.57
CA HIS A 108 18.26 69.44 14.30
C HIS A 108 18.32 70.37 15.53
N GLN A 109 17.79 69.97 16.69
CA GLN A 109 17.83 70.74 17.94
C GLN A 109 18.11 69.79 19.11
N GLY A 110 19.32 69.88 19.70
CA GLY A 110 19.89 68.90 20.62
C GLY A 110 18.98 68.38 21.76
N ASN A 111 19.28 67.15 22.20
CA ASN A 111 18.58 66.35 23.23
C ASN A 111 18.06 67.17 24.43
N SER A 112 16.82 67.67 24.35
CA SER A 112 16.07 68.17 25.50
C SER A 112 14.97 67.16 25.87
N LEU A 113 14.88 66.80 27.16
CA LEU A 113 13.80 65.98 27.71
C LEU A 113 12.43 66.55 27.32
N LEU A 114 11.62 65.75 26.62
CA LEU A 114 10.28 66.13 26.17
C LEU A 114 9.36 66.40 27.36
N LEU A 115 9.09 67.67 27.65
CA LEU A 115 8.06 68.04 28.62
C LEU A 115 6.69 67.70 28.03
N TRP A 116 5.90 66.86 28.72
CA TRP A 116 4.63 66.33 28.22
C TRP A 116 3.64 67.44 27.81
N THR A 117 3.67 68.57 28.50
CA THR A 117 2.82 69.75 28.24
C THR A 117 3.09 70.43 26.90
N GLN A 118 4.32 70.41 26.38
CA GLN A 118 4.65 70.95 25.05
C GLN A 118 4.49 69.88 23.96
N SER A 119 4.77 68.62 24.33
CA SER A 119 4.73 67.48 23.42
C SER A 119 3.30 67.07 23.05
N ILE A 120 2.32 67.27 23.94
CA ILE A 120 0.94 66.85 23.72
C ILE A 120 0.30 67.54 22.51
N SER A 121 0.59 68.82 22.28
CA SER A 121 0.04 69.55 21.11
C SER A 121 0.61 68.99 19.81
N ASN A 122 1.90 68.64 19.78
CA ASN A 122 2.53 68.02 18.61
C ASN A 122 2.02 66.58 18.39
N VAL A 123 1.85 65.81 19.46
CA VAL A 123 1.27 64.45 19.40
C VAL A 123 -0.16 64.49 18.85
N VAL A 124 -1.01 65.41 19.32
CA VAL A 124 -2.40 65.54 18.85
C VAL A 124 -2.44 65.99 17.38
N ASN A 125 -1.56 66.92 16.98
CA ASN A 125 -1.48 67.37 15.58
C ASN A 125 -1.04 66.24 14.63
N LEU A 126 0.00 65.48 15.00
CA LEU A 126 0.47 64.34 14.20
C LEU A 126 -0.58 63.21 14.18
N LEU A 127 -1.25 62.95 15.30
CA LEU A 127 -2.34 61.98 15.36
C LEU A 127 -3.52 62.40 14.46
N ALA A 128 -3.88 63.68 14.44
CA ALA A 128 -4.91 64.20 13.54
C ALA A 128 -4.52 64.08 12.06
N GLN A 129 -3.23 64.23 11.72
CA GLN A 129 -2.71 64.01 10.35
C GLN A 129 -2.75 62.52 9.95
N LEU A 130 -2.43 61.61 10.88
CA LEU A 130 -2.49 60.17 10.65
C LEU A 130 -3.93 59.65 10.50
N LEU A 131 -4.88 60.22 11.24
CA LEU A 131 -6.31 59.90 11.11
C LEU A 131 -6.99 60.60 9.93
N TRP A 132 -6.31 61.53 9.27
CA TRP A 132 -6.91 62.30 8.18
C TRP A 132 -7.25 61.38 7.00
N PRO A 133 -8.48 61.42 6.45
CA PRO A 133 -8.93 60.42 5.45
C PRO A 133 -8.18 60.46 4.12
N SER A 134 -7.59 61.61 3.78
CA SER A 134 -6.80 61.78 2.56
C SER A 134 -5.31 61.44 2.76
N ASN A 135 -4.94 60.78 3.86
CA ASN A 135 -3.56 60.40 4.10
C ASN A 135 -3.15 59.24 3.17
N PRO A 136 -2.09 59.39 2.35
CA PRO A 136 -1.64 58.35 1.42
C PRO A 136 -1.11 57.10 2.14
N GLY A 137 -0.68 57.20 3.40
CA GLY A 137 -0.08 56.11 4.15
C GLY A 137 -1.02 54.98 4.58
N PHE A 138 -2.35 55.18 4.53
CA PHE A 138 -3.38 54.15 4.78
C PHE A 138 -3.24 53.33 6.09
N GLN A 139 -2.54 53.86 7.10
CA GLN A 139 -2.15 53.13 8.31
C GLN A 139 -3.32 52.86 9.28
N PHE A 140 -4.34 53.73 9.27
CA PHE A 140 -5.47 53.60 10.20
C PHE A 140 -6.36 52.38 9.86
N PRO A 141 -6.83 52.19 8.60
CA PRO A 141 -7.52 50.96 8.19
C PRO A 141 -6.70 49.68 8.38
N GLU A 142 -5.40 49.73 8.08
CA GLU A 142 -4.45 48.62 8.27
C GLU A 142 -4.45 48.15 9.73
N CYS A 143 -4.35 49.09 10.67
CA CYS A 143 -4.39 48.81 12.10
C CYS A 143 -5.73 48.19 12.55
N LEU A 144 -6.86 48.61 11.99
CA LEU A 144 -8.16 48.02 12.35
C LEU A 144 -8.29 46.58 11.88
N MET A 145 -7.78 46.28 10.69
CA MET A 145 -7.74 44.92 10.15
C MET A 145 -6.85 44.01 11.00
N ALA A 146 -5.66 44.46 11.36
CA ALA A 146 -4.73 43.71 12.21
C ALA A 146 -5.33 43.36 13.59
N ASN A 147 -6.21 44.20 14.12
CA ASN A 147 -6.88 44.01 15.41
C ASN A 147 -8.29 43.39 15.30
N CYS A 148 -8.67 42.85 14.13
CA CYS A 148 -9.97 42.22 13.87
C CYS A 148 -11.19 43.13 14.12
N GLN A 149 -11.05 44.45 13.95
CA GLN A 149 -12.13 45.44 14.13
C GLN A 149 -12.93 45.61 12.84
N TYR A 150 -13.53 44.51 12.35
CA TYR A 150 -14.14 44.46 11.02
C TYR A 150 -15.38 45.35 10.88
N THR A 151 -16.19 45.49 11.93
CA THR A 151 -17.41 46.31 11.91
C THR A 151 -17.09 47.80 11.84
N GLN A 152 -16.14 48.26 12.66
CA GLN A 152 -15.68 49.64 12.67
C GLN A 152 -14.98 50.00 11.36
N LEU A 153 -14.26 49.05 10.76
CA LEU A 153 -13.64 49.23 9.45
C LEU A 153 -14.67 49.32 8.32
N GLN A 154 -15.72 48.48 8.35
CA GLN A 154 -16.83 48.57 7.38
C GLN A 154 -17.57 49.91 7.48
N GLU A 155 -17.83 50.39 8.70
CA GLU A 155 -18.44 51.70 8.93
C GLU A 155 -17.54 52.84 8.45
N TYR A 156 -16.24 52.77 8.73
CA TYR A 156 -15.25 53.74 8.25
C TYR A 156 -15.23 53.84 6.72
N VAL A 157 -15.14 52.70 6.02
CA VAL A 157 -15.14 52.66 4.54
C VAL A 157 -16.46 53.20 3.99
N ARG A 158 -17.60 52.88 4.60
CA ARG A 158 -18.92 53.39 4.20
C ARG A 158 -19.03 54.92 4.34
N LEU A 159 -18.45 55.47 5.41
CA LEU A 159 -18.48 56.92 5.67
C LEU A 159 -17.59 57.71 4.71
N ILE A 160 -16.51 57.11 4.22
CA ILE A 160 -15.50 57.76 3.35
C ILE A 160 -15.84 57.61 1.87
N GLY A 161 -16.45 56.48 1.49
CA GLY A 161 -16.72 56.13 0.09
C GLY A 161 -17.39 57.21 -0.78
N PRO A 162 -18.32 58.04 -0.28
CA PRO A 162 -19.00 59.04 -1.11
C PRO A 162 -18.17 60.27 -1.51
N TRP A 163 -17.08 60.59 -0.79
CA TRP A 163 -16.43 61.89 -0.92
C TRP A 163 -14.89 61.86 -0.94
N CYS A 164 -14.24 60.81 -0.43
CA CYS A 164 -12.79 60.69 -0.54
C CYS A 164 -12.41 59.90 -1.79
N GLN A 165 -11.60 60.52 -2.66
CA GLN A 165 -11.09 59.90 -3.89
C GLN A 165 -9.68 59.31 -3.72
N VAL A 166 -9.10 59.40 -2.52
CA VAL A 166 -7.77 58.87 -2.21
C VAL A 166 -7.91 57.48 -1.60
N ASN A 167 -7.10 56.51 -2.05
CA ASN A 167 -7.07 55.14 -1.53
C ASN A 167 -8.39 54.35 -1.70
N ILE A 168 -9.08 54.53 -2.84
CA ILE A 168 -10.33 53.85 -3.16
C ILE A 168 -10.09 52.34 -3.33
N GLY A 169 -9.01 51.96 -4.02
CA GLY A 169 -8.63 50.56 -4.24
C GLY A 169 -8.32 49.86 -2.93
N SER A 170 -7.51 50.49 -2.08
CA SER A 170 -7.11 50.00 -0.76
C SER A 170 -8.32 49.84 0.16
N CYS A 171 -9.26 50.80 0.16
CA CYS A 171 -10.51 50.68 0.92
C CYS A 171 -11.37 49.50 0.45
N ARG A 172 -11.49 49.28 -0.87
CA ARG A 172 -12.25 48.14 -1.43
C ARG A 172 -11.56 46.81 -1.14
N PHE A 173 -10.24 46.75 -1.21
CA PHE A 173 -9.47 45.58 -0.84
C PHE A 173 -9.69 45.19 0.64
N MET A 174 -9.60 46.17 1.54
CA MET A 174 -9.84 45.95 2.97
C MET A 174 -11.30 45.56 3.26
N LEU A 175 -12.26 46.16 2.56
CA LEU A 175 -13.66 45.77 2.65
C LEU A 175 -13.87 44.31 2.19
N GLY A 176 -13.19 43.88 1.12
CA GLY A 176 -13.18 42.50 0.66
C GLY A 176 -12.65 41.52 1.72
N GLN A 177 -11.54 41.88 2.39
CA GLN A 177 -11.00 41.10 3.51
C GLN A 177 -11.96 41.03 4.71
N CYS A 178 -12.66 42.13 5.04
CA CYS A 178 -13.71 42.10 6.07
C CYS A 178 -14.87 41.15 5.69
N TYR A 179 -15.27 41.12 4.42
CA TYR A 179 -16.31 40.19 3.96
C TYR A 179 -15.84 38.74 3.95
N LEU A 180 -14.56 38.46 3.68
CA LEU A 180 -13.98 37.13 3.84
C LEU A 180 -14.01 36.68 5.31
N ALA A 181 -13.59 37.55 6.23
CA ALA A 181 -13.63 37.26 7.67
C ALA A 181 -15.06 36.98 8.18
N ASN A 182 -16.07 37.63 7.57
CA ASN A 182 -17.49 37.40 7.86
C ASN A 182 -18.11 36.21 7.10
N GLY A 183 -17.35 35.51 6.25
CA GLY A 183 -17.83 34.36 5.46
C GLY A 183 -18.63 34.71 4.19
N GLU A 184 -18.71 35.98 3.80
CA GLU A 184 -19.44 36.46 2.62
C GLU A 184 -18.55 36.48 1.35
N GLY A 185 -18.11 35.31 0.90
CA GLY A 185 -17.12 35.18 -0.19
C GLY A 185 -17.52 35.83 -1.53
N GLN A 186 -18.81 35.88 -1.87
CA GLN A 186 -19.28 36.47 -3.13
C GLN A 186 -19.10 38.00 -3.17
N LYS A 187 -19.41 38.68 -2.05
CA LYS A 187 -19.22 40.14 -1.94
C LYS A 187 -17.74 40.49 -1.87
N ALA A 188 -16.96 39.67 -1.16
CA ALA A 188 -15.51 39.82 -1.13
C ALA A 188 -14.90 39.76 -2.54
N LEU A 189 -15.31 38.79 -3.37
CA LEU A 189 -14.82 38.66 -4.74
C LEU A 189 -15.14 39.90 -5.59
N GLN A 190 -16.35 40.44 -5.48
CA GLN A 190 -16.71 41.68 -6.17
C GLN A 190 -15.82 42.85 -5.72
N CYS A 191 -15.60 43.00 -4.41
CA CYS A 191 -14.72 44.05 -3.87
C CYS A 191 -13.27 43.90 -4.35
N PHE A 192 -12.75 42.68 -4.47
CA PHE A 192 -11.40 42.45 -5.00
C PHE A 192 -11.29 42.75 -6.51
N GLN A 193 -12.31 42.39 -7.31
CA GLN A 193 -12.35 42.75 -8.73
C GLN A 193 -12.35 44.26 -8.95
N GLU A 194 -13.10 44.98 -8.12
CA GLU A 194 -13.15 46.44 -8.15
C GLU A 194 -11.88 47.11 -7.61
N ALA A 195 -11.16 46.47 -6.69
CA ALA A 195 -9.87 46.97 -6.20
C ALA A 195 -8.74 46.75 -7.22
N ALA A 196 -8.80 45.66 -8.01
CA ALA A 196 -7.79 45.28 -8.98
C ALA A 196 -7.49 46.38 -10.02
N THR A 197 -8.47 47.20 -10.38
CA THR A 197 -8.30 48.27 -11.37
C THR A 197 -7.45 49.45 -10.87
N GLU A 198 -7.27 49.57 -9.55
CA GLU A 198 -6.58 50.70 -8.91
C GLU A 198 -5.24 50.29 -8.28
N VAL A 199 -4.80 49.04 -8.45
CA VAL A 199 -3.58 48.49 -7.83
C VAL A 199 -2.32 49.26 -8.22
N GLU A 200 -2.18 49.64 -9.50
CA GLU A 200 -1.00 50.36 -10.00
C GLU A 200 -0.93 51.84 -9.56
N LYS A 201 -1.98 52.38 -8.94
CA LYS A 201 -2.08 53.80 -8.59
C LYS A 201 -1.84 54.09 -7.12
N GLU A 202 -1.88 53.07 -6.26
CA GLU A 202 -1.85 53.23 -4.81
C GLU A 202 -0.64 52.50 -4.20
N ASP A 203 0.23 53.24 -3.51
CA ASP A 203 1.47 52.73 -2.92
C ASP A 203 1.25 51.57 -1.93
N PHE A 204 0.09 51.52 -1.26
CA PHE A 204 -0.27 50.41 -0.38
C PHE A 204 -0.49 49.10 -1.15
N LEU A 205 -1.22 49.13 -2.27
CA LEU A 205 -1.49 47.94 -3.08
C LEU A 205 -0.26 47.53 -3.88
N LEU A 206 0.53 48.49 -4.37
CA LEU A 206 1.81 48.24 -5.02
C LEU A 206 2.78 47.49 -4.09
N ARG A 207 2.89 47.89 -2.81
CA ARG A 207 3.68 47.15 -1.80
C ARG A 207 3.19 45.72 -1.61
N LEU A 208 1.89 45.48 -1.73
CA LEU A 208 1.30 44.15 -1.60
C LEU A 208 1.58 43.26 -2.82
N THR A 209 1.72 43.86 -4.00
CA THR A 209 2.03 43.14 -5.25
C THR A 209 3.53 43.01 -5.55
N GLY A 210 4.36 43.83 -4.91
CA GLY A 210 5.80 43.90 -5.15
C GLY A 210 6.57 42.89 -4.33
N SER A 211 6.68 41.66 -4.82
CA SER A 211 7.89 40.86 -4.62
C SER A 211 8.99 41.47 -5.48
N GLU A 212 10.05 42.00 -4.88
CA GLU A 212 11.34 42.03 -5.55
C GLU A 212 11.79 40.57 -5.76
N ASP A 213 11.33 39.96 -6.84
CA ASP A 213 11.68 38.61 -7.29
C ASP A 213 13.08 38.57 -7.93
N GLU A 214 14.11 39.10 -7.27
CA GLU A 214 15.50 38.94 -7.74
C GLU A 214 16.33 37.92 -6.93
N ASP A 215 15.93 37.55 -5.70
CA ASP A 215 16.76 36.67 -4.86
C ASP A 215 16.28 35.20 -4.75
N ALA A 216 15.22 34.80 -5.46
CA ALA A 216 14.77 33.42 -5.51
C ALA A 216 15.50 32.58 -6.57
N ALA A 217 16.84 32.61 -6.58
CA ALA A 217 17.68 31.67 -7.33
C ALA A 217 17.66 30.23 -6.77
N SER A 218 16.60 29.83 -6.05
CA SER A 218 16.31 28.42 -5.81
C SER A 218 15.60 27.89 -7.05
N THR A 219 16.27 26.98 -7.79
CA THR A 219 15.84 26.51 -9.11
C THR A 219 14.32 26.30 -9.18
N PRO A 220 13.58 26.89 -10.14
CA PRO A 220 12.11 26.82 -10.21
C PRO A 220 11.56 25.39 -10.19
N ARG A 221 12.39 24.41 -10.57
CA ARG A 221 12.09 22.98 -10.49
C ARG A 221 11.91 22.45 -9.06
N LEU A 222 12.69 22.89 -8.07
CA LEU A 222 12.58 22.40 -6.69
C LEU A 222 11.28 22.87 -6.04
N GLN A 223 10.94 24.14 -6.19
CA GLN A 223 9.65 24.67 -5.70
C GLN A 223 8.46 24.01 -6.40
N GLN A 224 8.53 23.78 -7.72
CA GLN A 224 7.50 23.03 -8.45
C GLN A 224 7.31 21.61 -7.93
N LEU A 225 8.41 20.91 -7.56
CA LEU A 225 8.36 19.58 -6.99
C LEU A 225 7.70 19.56 -5.61
N ASP A 226 8.00 20.55 -4.78
CA ASP A 226 7.42 20.67 -3.44
C ASP A 226 5.93 21.03 -3.51
N CYS A 227 5.54 21.94 -4.42
CA CYS A 227 4.13 22.23 -4.70
C CYS A 227 3.39 20.99 -5.24
N LEU A 228 4.00 20.23 -6.15
CA LEU A 228 3.42 18.99 -6.67
C LEU A 228 3.24 17.95 -5.55
N ARG A 229 4.27 17.78 -4.71
CA ARG A 229 4.21 16.87 -3.56
C ARG A 229 3.07 17.27 -2.62
N GLN A 230 2.95 18.55 -2.30
CA GLN A 230 1.89 19.05 -1.42
C GLN A 230 0.51 18.87 -2.05
N LEU A 231 0.37 19.13 -3.35
CA LEU A 231 -0.88 18.89 -4.09
C LEU A 231 -1.29 17.42 -4.05
N VAL A 232 -0.38 16.50 -4.39
CA VAL A 232 -0.65 15.05 -4.36
C VAL A 232 -1.01 14.62 -2.93
N VAL A 233 -0.32 15.16 -1.93
CA VAL A 233 -0.60 14.83 -0.53
C VAL A 233 -2.01 15.26 -0.12
N VAL A 234 -2.40 16.49 -0.44
CA VAL A 234 -3.72 17.06 -0.14
C VAL A 234 -4.83 16.33 -0.91
N LEU A 235 -4.61 15.99 -2.19
CA LEU A 235 -5.60 15.25 -2.97
C LEU A 235 -5.83 13.83 -2.41
N CYS A 236 -4.76 13.17 -1.94
CA CYS A 236 -4.88 11.88 -1.27
C CYS A 236 -5.61 11.99 0.08
N GLU A 237 -5.36 13.04 0.86
CA GLU A 237 -6.06 13.28 2.14
C GLU A 237 -7.55 13.61 1.94
N ARG A 238 -7.87 14.31 0.85
CA ARG A 238 -9.25 14.63 0.45
C ARG A 238 -9.96 13.48 -0.29
N SER A 239 -9.31 12.31 -0.42
CA SER A 239 -9.81 11.11 -1.11
C SER A 239 -10.29 11.32 -2.56
N GLN A 240 -9.82 12.38 -3.24
CA GLN A 240 -10.12 12.67 -4.65
C GLN A 240 -9.23 11.84 -5.59
N LEU A 241 -9.36 10.52 -5.49
CA LEU A 241 -8.49 9.55 -6.17
C LEU A 241 -8.74 9.47 -7.69
N GLN A 242 -9.98 9.69 -8.12
CA GLN A 242 -10.34 9.63 -9.54
C GLN A 242 -9.66 10.76 -10.33
N ASP A 243 -9.70 11.98 -9.79
CA ASP A 243 -9.07 13.15 -10.40
C ASP A 243 -7.55 12.96 -10.50
N LEU A 244 -6.92 12.39 -9.46
CA LEU A 244 -5.49 12.09 -9.47
C LEU A 244 -5.10 11.13 -10.60
N VAL A 245 -5.95 10.15 -10.89
CA VAL A 245 -5.69 9.14 -11.93
C VAL A 245 -5.94 9.70 -13.33
N GLN A 246 -7.00 10.50 -13.50
CA GLN A 246 -7.40 11.07 -14.79
C GLN A 246 -6.51 12.25 -15.23
N PHE A 247 -5.87 12.95 -14.27
CA PHE A 247 -5.04 14.11 -14.57
C PHE A 247 -3.83 13.78 -15.47
N SER A 248 -3.57 14.62 -16.47
CA SER A 248 -2.43 14.44 -17.38
C SER A 248 -1.19 15.19 -16.87
N TYR A 249 -0.33 14.50 -16.10
CA TYR A 249 0.92 15.06 -15.58
C TYR A 249 2.02 15.13 -16.65
N VAL A 250 1.91 16.04 -17.62
CA VAL A 250 2.93 16.19 -18.67
C VAL A 250 4.34 16.31 -18.06
N ASN A 251 5.24 15.39 -18.40
CA ASN A 251 6.63 15.28 -17.94
C ASN A 251 6.88 15.13 -16.41
N LEU A 252 5.86 15.07 -15.57
CA LEU A 252 5.97 14.93 -14.10
C LEU A 252 5.54 13.54 -13.59
N HIS A 253 5.21 12.61 -14.50
CA HIS A 253 4.70 11.28 -14.17
C HIS A 253 5.59 10.50 -13.21
N ASP A 254 6.89 10.41 -13.48
CA ASP A 254 7.80 9.61 -12.65
C ASP A 254 7.97 10.20 -11.24
N GLN A 255 7.78 11.51 -11.09
CA GLN A 255 7.84 12.19 -9.80
C GLN A 255 6.57 11.95 -8.99
N VAL A 256 5.39 12.04 -9.62
CA VAL A 256 4.12 11.68 -8.97
C VAL A 256 4.13 10.22 -8.53
N VAL A 257 4.58 9.31 -9.40
CA VAL A 257 4.75 7.88 -9.07
C VAL A 257 5.73 7.73 -7.91
N GLY A 258 6.89 8.38 -7.94
CA GLY A 258 7.87 8.34 -6.86
C GLY A 258 7.33 8.83 -5.52
N ILE A 259 6.52 9.90 -5.53
CA ILE A 259 5.86 10.42 -4.32
C ILE A 259 4.85 9.41 -3.80
N ILE A 260 3.95 8.88 -4.65
CA ILE A 260 2.94 7.89 -4.24
C ILE A 260 3.60 6.61 -3.75
N GLU A 261 4.64 6.12 -4.42
CA GLU A 261 5.41 4.95 -4.00
C GLU A 261 6.10 5.18 -2.65
N SER A 262 6.76 6.33 -2.45
CA SER A 262 7.41 6.65 -1.18
C SER A 262 6.40 6.71 -0.04
N ARG A 263 5.21 7.29 -0.29
CA ARG A 263 4.12 7.38 0.67
C ARG A 263 3.54 5.99 0.97
N ALA A 264 3.31 5.18 -0.07
CA ALA A 264 2.83 3.80 0.05
C ALA A 264 3.78 2.94 0.89
N ARG A 265 5.11 3.06 0.69
CA ARG A 265 6.13 2.35 1.48
C ARG A 265 6.23 2.82 2.93
N SER A 266 5.91 4.09 3.20
CA SER A 266 6.01 4.68 4.54
C SER A 266 4.76 4.46 5.42
N LEU A 267 3.60 4.23 4.81
CA LEU A 267 2.32 4.11 5.51
C LEU A 267 1.91 2.65 5.71
N ASP A 268 1.00 2.44 6.67
CA ASP A 268 0.45 1.13 7.00
C ASP A 268 -0.51 0.61 5.89
N LEU A 269 -0.39 -0.67 5.56
CA LEU A 269 -1.04 -1.32 4.41
C LEU A 269 -2.56 -1.43 4.54
N LEU A 270 -3.07 -1.56 5.76
CA LEU A 270 -4.49 -1.84 6.01
C LEU A 270 -5.34 -0.57 6.09
N SER A 271 -4.71 0.57 6.38
CA SER A 271 -5.39 1.84 6.58
C SER A 271 -5.57 2.65 5.29
N HIS A 272 -4.68 2.47 4.31
CA HIS A 272 -4.69 3.29 3.10
C HIS A 272 -4.38 2.50 1.82
N ASN A 273 -5.24 2.65 0.80
CA ASN A 273 -5.20 1.89 -0.46
C ASN A 273 -4.25 2.49 -1.52
N TYR A 274 -3.08 3.00 -1.14
CA TYR A 274 -2.16 3.67 -2.08
C TYR A 274 -1.61 2.74 -3.17
N TYR A 275 -1.42 1.45 -2.89
CA TYR A 275 -0.99 0.48 -3.90
C TYR A 275 -2.10 0.15 -4.92
N GLU A 276 -3.36 0.11 -4.48
CA GLU A 276 -4.52 -0.06 -5.39
C GLU A 276 -4.68 1.17 -6.28
N LEU A 277 -4.47 2.37 -5.72
CA LEU A 277 -4.42 3.63 -6.47
C LEU A 277 -3.30 3.61 -7.51
N LEU A 278 -2.09 3.19 -7.12
CA LEU A 278 -0.93 3.15 -8.01
C LEU A 278 -1.13 2.12 -9.14
N TYR A 279 -1.78 0.99 -8.84
CA TYR A 279 -2.18 0.01 -9.85
C TYR A 279 -3.22 0.57 -10.83
N ALA A 280 -4.27 1.23 -10.35
CA ALA A 280 -5.26 1.90 -11.19
C ALA A 280 -4.61 2.98 -12.07
N PHE A 281 -3.67 3.75 -11.51
CA PHE A 281 -2.88 4.76 -12.23
C PHE A 281 -2.07 4.16 -13.38
N HIS A 282 -1.43 3.00 -13.16
CA HIS A 282 -0.65 2.33 -14.19
C HIS A 282 -1.51 1.63 -15.26
N ILE A 283 -2.65 1.06 -14.89
CA ILE A 283 -3.58 0.43 -15.85
C ILE A 283 -4.18 1.45 -16.80
N ASN A 284 -4.63 2.58 -16.28
CA ASN A 284 -5.25 3.63 -17.11
C ASN A 284 -4.27 4.23 -18.14
N ARG A 285 -2.97 4.04 -17.94
CA ARG A 285 -1.91 4.47 -18.86
C ARG A 285 -1.28 3.33 -19.65
N HIS A 286 -1.87 2.13 -19.60
CA HIS A 286 -1.38 0.90 -20.27
C HIS A 286 0.04 0.47 -19.87
N ASN A 287 0.53 0.91 -18.72
CA ASN A 287 1.84 0.53 -18.18
C ASN A 287 1.73 -0.77 -17.35
N TYR A 288 1.32 -1.86 -18.00
CA TYR A 288 1.05 -3.14 -17.34
C TYR A 288 2.24 -3.72 -16.58
N ARG A 289 3.48 -3.46 -17.04
CA ARG A 289 4.69 -3.94 -16.38
C ARG A 289 4.90 -3.31 -15.00
N LYS A 290 4.79 -1.98 -14.94
CA LYS A 290 4.89 -1.23 -13.68
C LYS A 290 3.71 -1.59 -12.77
N ALA A 291 2.50 -1.74 -13.32
CA ALA A 291 1.32 -2.18 -12.56
C ALA A 291 1.52 -3.55 -11.89
N GLY A 292 2.05 -4.53 -12.65
CA GLY A 292 2.37 -5.86 -12.12
C GLY A 292 3.46 -5.83 -11.05
N THR A 293 4.48 -4.98 -11.21
CA THR A 293 5.56 -4.79 -10.22
C THR A 293 5.02 -4.24 -8.90
N VAL A 294 4.15 -3.22 -8.96
CA VAL A 294 3.53 -2.60 -7.79
C VAL A 294 2.65 -3.60 -7.03
N MET A 295 1.85 -4.39 -7.75
CA MET A 295 1.00 -5.41 -7.14
C MET A 295 1.81 -6.57 -6.55
N PHE A 296 2.92 -6.95 -7.19
CA PHE A 296 3.82 -7.94 -6.63
C PHE A 296 4.52 -7.44 -5.36
N GLU A 297 4.99 -6.19 -5.34
CA GLU A 297 5.57 -5.56 -4.14
C GLU A 297 4.55 -5.52 -2.99
N LEU A 298 3.30 -5.15 -3.29
CA LEU A 298 2.20 -5.19 -2.33
C LEU A 298 1.99 -6.60 -1.76
N GLY A 299 1.93 -7.63 -2.63
CA GLY A 299 1.78 -9.02 -2.21
C GLY A 299 2.92 -9.51 -1.31
N MET A 300 4.16 -9.15 -1.64
CA MET A 300 5.35 -9.48 -0.84
C MET A 300 5.31 -8.82 0.53
N ARG A 301 4.91 -7.55 0.59
CA ARG A 301 4.83 -6.79 1.84
C ARG A 301 3.68 -7.29 2.73
N LEU A 302 2.52 -7.59 2.14
CA LEU A 302 1.39 -8.22 2.84
C LEU A 302 1.77 -9.56 3.45
N GLY A 303 2.55 -10.39 2.76
CA GLY A 303 3.05 -11.66 3.30
C GLY A 303 3.96 -11.51 4.53
N ARG A 304 4.69 -10.39 4.63
CA ARG A 304 5.56 -10.10 5.77
C ARG A 304 4.81 -9.48 6.95
N GLU A 305 3.97 -8.47 6.67
CA GLU A 305 3.35 -7.62 7.67
C GLU A 305 2.00 -8.14 8.16
N VAL A 306 1.17 -8.75 7.30
CA VAL A 306 -0.22 -9.10 7.61
C VAL A 306 -0.47 -10.60 7.41
N ARG A 307 -0.12 -11.40 8.43
CA ARG A 307 -0.34 -12.86 8.47
C ARG A 307 -1.74 -13.25 8.95
N THR A 308 -2.75 -12.54 8.46
CA THR A 308 -4.15 -12.83 8.75
C THR A 308 -4.82 -13.47 7.54
N ARG A 309 -5.96 -14.16 7.73
CA ARG A 309 -6.74 -14.72 6.62
C ARG A 309 -7.09 -13.67 5.56
N LEU A 310 -7.44 -12.46 5.99
CA LEU A 310 -7.76 -11.34 5.09
C LEU A 310 -6.51 -10.82 4.36
N GLY A 311 -5.36 -10.74 5.05
CA GLY A 311 -4.08 -10.39 4.45
C GLY A 311 -3.64 -11.40 3.39
N LEU A 312 -3.76 -12.69 3.67
CA LEU A 312 -3.47 -13.78 2.73
C LEU A 312 -4.41 -13.73 1.52
N GLN A 313 -5.71 -13.48 1.71
CA GLN A 313 -6.65 -13.32 0.60
C GLN A 313 -6.25 -12.15 -0.30
N LYS A 314 -5.92 -11.00 0.29
CA LYS A 314 -5.42 -9.85 -0.46
C LYS A 314 -4.11 -10.18 -1.18
N GLN A 315 -3.19 -10.89 -0.54
CA GLN A 315 -1.93 -11.32 -1.15
C GLN A 315 -2.16 -12.19 -2.40
N VAL A 316 -3.03 -13.19 -2.31
CA VAL A 316 -3.40 -14.05 -3.45
C VAL A 316 -3.99 -13.22 -4.59
N ASN A 317 -4.88 -12.27 -4.28
CA ASN A 317 -5.47 -11.38 -5.27
C ASN A 317 -4.42 -10.47 -5.93
N CYS A 318 -3.42 -10.00 -5.17
CA CYS A 318 -2.33 -9.17 -5.69
C CYS A 318 -1.45 -9.95 -6.67
N TYR A 319 -1.07 -11.19 -6.34
CA TYR A 319 -0.29 -12.03 -7.26
C TYR A 319 -1.09 -12.43 -8.50
N LEU A 320 -2.40 -12.66 -8.38
CA LEU A 320 -3.28 -12.86 -9.55
C LEU A 320 -3.34 -11.61 -10.44
N ALA A 321 -3.49 -10.42 -9.85
CA ALA A 321 -3.48 -9.17 -10.59
C ALA A 321 -2.14 -8.96 -11.32
N ALA A 322 -1.02 -9.26 -10.65
CA ALA A 322 0.32 -9.20 -11.25
C ALA A 322 0.48 -10.22 -12.40
N LEU A 323 0.05 -11.47 -12.21
CA LEU A 323 0.04 -12.52 -13.25
C LEU A 323 -0.75 -12.07 -14.47
N ASN A 324 -1.95 -11.53 -14.26
CA ASN A 324 -2.79 -11.03 -15.33
C ASN A 324 -2.12 -9.86 -16.06
N CYS A 325 -1.51 -8.92 -15.34
CA CYS A 325 -0.76 -7.82 -15.95
C CYS A 325 0.42 -8.29 -16.80
N LEU A 326 1.18 -9.29 -16.32
CA LEU A 326 2.31 -9.84 -17.09
C LEU A 326 1.85 -10.64 -18.31
N ARG A 327 0.73 -11.36 -18.22
CA ARG A 327 0.14 -12.11 -19.35
C ARG A 327 -0.42 -11.21 -20.46
N LEU A 328 -0.79 -9.97 -20.14
CA LEU A 328 -1.18 -8.96 -21.14
C LEU A 328 0.02 -8.42 -21.93
N ILE A 329 1.25 -8.62 -21.44
CA ILE A 329 2.48 -8.16 -22.07
C ILE A 329 3.05 -9.31 -22.92
N ARG A 330 3.80 -8.98 -23.97
CA ARG A 330 4.56 -9.97 -24.73
C ARG A 330 5.54 -10.71 -23.80
N PRO A 331 5.73 -12.03 -23.98
CA PRO A 331 6.53 -12.85 -23.07
C PRO A 331 7.99 -12.37 -22.93
N GLU A 332 8.56 -11.75 -23.97
CA GLU A 332 9.91 -11.17 -23.98
C GLU A 332 10.11 -10.03 -22.95
N TYR A 333 9.04 -9.34 -22.56
CA TYR A 333 9.08 -8.20 -21.63
C TYR A 333 8.39 -8.51 -20.29
N ALA A 334 7.96 -9.76 -20.08
CA ALA A 334 7.20 -10.20 -18.92
C ALA A 334 8.13 -10.59 -17.74
N TRP A 335 8.85 -9.59 -17.21
CA TRP A 335 9.75 -9.76 -16.07
C TRP A 335 9.65 -8.61 -15.06
N ILE A 336 9.79 -8.97 -13.79
CA ILE A 336 9.79 -8.06 -12.64
C ILE A 336 11.19 -7.98 -12.05
N VAL A 337 11.58 -6.78 -11.61
CA VAL A 337 12.88 -6.52 -10.97
C VAL A 337 12.69 -6.46 -9.48
N GLN A 338 13.38 -7.33 -8.74
CA GLN A 338 13.39 -7.29 -7.29
C GLN A 338 14.80 -7.04 -6.75
N PRO A 339 14.98 -6.20 -5.72
CA PRO A 339 16.16 -6.30 -4.86
C PRO A 339 16.17 -7.69 -4.21
N ALA A 340 17.28 -8.42 -4.36
CA ALA A 340 17.42 -9.77 -3.83
C ALA A 340 17.09 -9.83 -2.33
N ALA A 341 16.50 -10.94 -1.89
CA ALA A 341 16.14 -11.16 -0.50
C ALA A 341 17.40 -11.10 0.39
N GLY A 342 17.62 -9.96 1.06
CA GLY A 342 18.83 -9.69 1.85
C GLY A 342 19.54 -8.38 1.49
N ALA A 343 19.18 -7.74 0.37
CA ALA A 343 19.61 -6.39 0.05
C ALA A 343 18.96 -5.41 1.03
N THR A 344 19.70 -5.07 2.08
CA THR A 344 19.33 -3.97 2.98
C THR A 344 19.38 -2.68 2.17
N TYR A 345 18.24 -2.00 2.06
CA TYR A 345 18.24 -0.61 1.64
C TYR A 345 18.96 0.19 2.73
N GLU A 346 20.24 0.51 2.52
CA GLU A 346 20.85 1.59 3.28
C GLU A 346 20.09 2.88 2.95
N ARG A 347 19.36 3.41 3.95
CA ARG A 347 18.86 4.77 3.89
C ARG A 347 20.07 5.69 3.64
N PRO A 348 20.01 6.62 2.68
CA PRO A 348 20.98 7.70 2.59
C PRO A 348 21.08 8.39 3.97
N GLY A 349 22.23 8.27 4.64
CA GLY A 349 22.47 8.79 5.99
C GLY A 349 22.46 7.76 7.14
N ALA A 350 22.29 6.46 6.88
CA ALA A 350 22.52 5.44 7.92
C ALA A 350 24.02 5.28 8.20
N SER A 351 24.42 5.35 9.48
CA SER A 351 25.82 5.16 9.90
C SER A 351 26.34 3.80 9.44
N PRO A 352 27.55 3.75 8.81
CA PRO A 352 28.14 2.49 8.36
C PRO A 352 28.24 1.47 9.50
N LYS A 353 27.75 0.25 9.28
CA LYS A 353 27.85 -0.81 10.28
C LYS A 353 29.32 -1.22 10.45
N ARG A 354 29.80 -1.14 11.69
CA ARG A 354 31.13 -1.64 12.08
C ARG A 354 31.05 -3.14 12.34
N ASN A 355 32.08 -3.89 11.96
CA ASN A 355 32.23 -5.28 12.39
C ASN A 355 32.52 -5.36 13.90
N SER A 356 32.55 -6.58 14.46
CA SER A 356 32.84 -6.82 15.89
C SER A 356 34.17 -6.22 16.37
N ASP A 357 35.09 -5.95 15.44
CA ASP A 357 36.41 -5.36 15.70
C ASP A 357 36.46 -3.83 15.48
N GLY A 358 35.31 -3.19 15.20
CA GLY A 358 35.21 -1.73 15.12
C GLY A 358 35.68 -1.12 13.79
N GLU A 359 36.06 -1.93 12.81
CA GLU A 359 36.44 -1.50 11.46
C GLU A 359 35.21 -1.33 10.54
N PHE A 360 35.33 -0.40 9.59
CA PHE A 360 34.31 -0.18 8.58
C PHE A 360 34.30 -1.36 7.59
N SER A 361 33.16 -2.03 7.39
CA SER A 361 33.07 -3.09 6.39
C SER A 361 33.30 -2.50 4.99
N SER A 362 34.38 -2.93 4.32
CA SER A 362 34.86 -2.39 3.05
C SER A 362 34.27 -3.05 1.80
N GLU A 363 33.08 -3.65 1.88
CA GLU A 363 32.41 -4.19 0.70
C GLU A 363 31.12 -3.42 0.42
N PRO A 364 31.00 -2.71 -0.73
CA PRO A 364 29.70 -2.23 -1.15
C PRO A 364 28.84 -3.47 -1.36
N VAL A 365 27.79 -3.62 -0.55
CA VAL A 365 26.78 -4.67 -0.73
C VAL A 365 26.30 -4.54 -2.18
N LYS A 366 26.76 -5.44 -3.05
CA LYS A 366 26.31 -5.49 -4.44
C LYS A 366 24.80 -5.61 -4.35
N ARG A 367 24.08 -4.62 -4.90
CA ARG A 367 22.63 -4.70 -5.07
C ARG A 367 22.38 -5.86 -6.03
N GLN A 368 22.27 -7.06 -5.48
CA GLN A 368 21.91 -8.23 -6.24
C GLN A 368 20.44 -8.01 -6.62
N VAL A 369 20.20 -7.98 -7.92
CA VAL A 369 18.89 -7.71 -8.49
C VAL A 369 18.44 -9.02 -9.09
N ASP A 370 17.35 -9.56 -8.56
CA ASP A 370 16.76 -10.80 -9.05
C ASP A 370 15.68 -10.43 -10.08
N ILE A 371 15.77 -11.05 -11.25
CA ILE A 371 14.80 -10.93 -12.32
C ILE A 371 13.81 -12.08 -12.15
N LEU A 372 12.56 -11.76 -11.85
CA LEU A 372 11.49 -12.74 -11.71
C LEU A 372 10.77 -12.89 -13.05
N GLU A 373 10.78 -14.11 -13.58
CA GLU A 373 10.01 -14.50 -14.75
C GLU A 373 8.58 -14.89 -14.37
N LEU A 374 7.70 -15.00 -15.37
CA LEU A 374 6.30 -15.40 -15.19
C LEU A 374 6.16 -16.73 -14.42
N LYS A 375 7.05 -17.70 -14.69
CA LYS A 375 7.04 -19.02 -14.01
C LYS A 375 7.31 -18.90 -12.51
N ASP A 376 8.18 -17.97 -12.11
CA ASP A 376 8.49 -17.76 -10.69
C ASP A 376 7.35 -17.03 -9.98
N LEU A 377 6.66 -16.12 -10.68
CA LEU A 377 5.42 -15.51 -10.19
C LEU A 377 4.30 -16.55 -10.00
N GLU A 378 4.20 -17.53 -10.91
CA GLU A 378 3.25 -18.64 -10.79
C GLU A 378 3.56 -19.52 -9.57
N LYS A 379 4.83 -19.78 -9.27
CA LYS A 379 5.24 -20.50 -8.04
C LYS A 379 4.82 -19.75 -6.78
N GLU A 380 5.10 -18.44 -6.71
CA GLU A 380 4.71 -17.60 -5.56
C GLU A 380 3.19 -17.51 -5.40
N TYR A 381 2.46 -17.42 -6.51
CA TYR A 381 1.00 -17.47 -6.51
C TYR A 381 0.49 -18.79 -5.93
N ILE A 382 0.98 -19.93 -6.44
CA ILE A 382 0.54 -21.25 -5.98
C ILE A 382 0.87 -21.43 -4.50
N LEU A 383 2.06 -21.02 -4.06
CA LEU A 383 2.45 -21.04 -2.65
C LEU A 383 1.50 -20.19 -1.78
N SER A 384 1.20 -18.96 -2.19
CA SER A 384 0.27 -18.08 -1.45
C SER A 384 -1.16 -18.62 -1.40
N ARG A 385 -1.63 -19.23 -2.49
CA ARG A 385 -2.93 -19.88 -2.56
C ARG A 385 -3.02 -21.05 -1.60
N SER A 386 -1.97 -21.87 -1.53
CA SER A 386 -1.87 -22.99 -0.59
C SER A 386 -1.85 -22.52 0.86
N ARG A 387 -1.17 -21.41 1.17
CA ARG A 387 -1.22 -20.78 2.50
C ARG A 387 -2.63 -20.32 2.86
N LEU A 388 -3.36 -19.75 1.91
CA LEU A 388 -4.74 -19.34 2.09
C LEU A 388 -5.67 -20.53 2.32
N THR A 389 -5.57 -21.61 1.53
CA THR A 389 -6.40 -22.81 1.72
C THR A 389 -6.13 -23.44 3.09
N LEU A 390 -4.87 -23.53 3.50
CA LEU A 390 -4.52 -23.99 4.85
C LEU A 390 -5.13 -23.09 5.94
N ALA A 391 -5.05 -21.77 5.79
CA ALA A 391 -5.62 -20.82 6.75
C ALA A 391 -7.17 -20.86 6.81
N GLN A 392 -7.85 -21.29 5.75
CA GLN A 392 -9.30 -21.46 5.74
C GLN A 392 -9.74 -22.70 6.53
N HIS A 393 -9.02 -23.82 6.37
CA HIS A 393 -9.36 -25.07 7.06
C HIS A 393 -8.82 -25.13 8.50
N HIS A 394 -7.67 -24.50 8.76
CA HIS A 394 -7.06 -24.47 10.09
C HIS A 394 -6.61 -23.03 10.45
N PRO A 395 -7.51 -22.22 11.04
CA PRO A 395 -7.22 -20.82 11.39
C PRO A 395 -5.96 -20.58 12.23
N PRO A 396 -5.58 -21.44 13.21
CA PRO A 396 -4.35 -21.25 14.00
C PRO A 396 -3.06 -21.32 13.16
N SER A 397 -3.08 -22.09 12.07
CA SER A 397 -1.92 -22.30 11.20
C SER A 397 -1.66 -21.10 10.29
N ALA A 398 -2.55 -20.11 10.23
CA ALA A 398 -2.36 -18.93 9.39
C ALA A 398 -1.06 -18.15 9.72
N ALA A 399 -0.70 -18.08 11.01
CA ALA A 399 0.53 -17.40 11.44
C ALA A 399 1.79 -18.16 11.04
N ILE A 400 1.74 -19.49 11.08
CA ILE A 400 2.85 -20.41 10.76
C ILE A 400 3.01 -20.53 9.25
N ALA A 401 1.89 -20.61 8.51
CA ALA A 401 1.86 -20.72 7.06
C ALA A 401 2.53 -19.54 6.36
N GLY A 402 2.46 -18.33 6.93
CA GLY A 402 3.08 -17.13 6.37
C GLY A 402 4.62 -17.19 6.28
N SER A 403 5.28 -17.94 7.18
CA SER A 403 6.74 -18.13 7.18
C SER A 403 7.19 -19.49 6.66
N ALA A 404 6.27 -20.42 6.43
CA ALA A 404 6.60 -21.77 6.04
C ALA A 404 7.32 -21.82 4.69
N SER A 405 8.42 -22.60 4.66
CA SER A 405 9.10 -22.98 3.42
C SER A 405 8.19 -23.89 2.56
N PRO A 406 8.47 -24.09 1.26
CA PRO A 406 7.69 -25.00 0.42
C PRO A 406 7.62 -26.43 1.00
N GLU A 407 8.70 -26.93 1.60
CA GLU A 407 8.77 -28.26 2.22
C GLU A 407 7.94 -28.33 3.51
N GLU A 408 8.06 -27.32 4.37
CA GLU A 408 7.25 -27.21 5.58
C GLU A 408 5.76 -27.10 5.22
N MET A 409 5.43 -26.33 4.19
CA MET A 409 4.07 -26.18 3.68
C MET A 409 3.49 -27.53 3.23
N VAL A 410 4.26 -28.35 2.52
CA VAL A 410 3.83 -29.71 2.13
C VAL A 410 3.54 -30.54 3.38
N SER A 411 4.41 -30.52 4.40
CA SER A 411 4.16 -31.28 5.62
C SER A 411 2.91 -30.83 6.39
N LEU A 412 2.66 -29.51 6.46
CA LEU A 412 1.46 -28.94 7.08
C LEU A 412 0.19 -29.30 6.30
N LEU A 413 0.21 -29.22 4.96
CA LEU A 413 -0.92 -29.60 4.13
C LEU A 413 -1.27 -31.08 4.27
N VAL A 414 -0.26 -31.94 4.34
CA VAL A 414 -0.43 -33.38 4.55
C VAL A 414 -1.05 -33.67 5.92
N GLN A 415 -0.61 -32.98 6.97
CA GLN A 415 -1.21 -33.08 8.31
C GLN A 415 -2.70 -32.67 8.30
N THR A 416 -3.04 -31.55 7.65
CA THR A 416 -4.43 -31.11 7.53
C THR A 416 -5.28 -31.97 6.58
N GLY A 417 -4.65 -32.66 5.64
CA GLY A 417 -5.33 -33.51 4.66
C GLY A 417 -5.71 -32.79 3.37
N LEU A 418 -4.97 -31.76 2.96
CA LEU A 418 -5.16 -31.01 1.72
C LEU A 418 -4.14 -31.51 0.66
N PHE A 419 -4.36 -32.72 0.16
CA PHE A 419 -3.44 -33.45 -0.71
C PHE A 419 -3.36 -32.86 -2.12
N ASP A 420 -4.46 -32.36 -2.72
CA ASP A 420 -4.41 -31.69 -4.03
C ASP A 420 -3.48 -30.47 -4.02
N SER A 421 -3.61 -29.66 -2.97
CA SER A 421 -2.76 -28.49 -2.78
C SER A 421 -1.30 -28.91 -2.58
N ALA A 422 -1.05 -29.98 -1.79
CA ALA A 422 0.30 -30.51 -1.60
C ALA A 422 0.93 -31.03 -2.90
N LEU A 423 0.17 -31.78 -3.72
CA LEU A 423 0.61 -32.27 -5.03
C LEU A 423 0.97 -31.12 -5.97
N SER A 424 0.14 -30.07 -5.99
CA SER A 424 0.41 -28.87 -6.81
C SER A 424 1.73 -28.18 -6.41
N ILE A 425 2.04 -28.11 -5.10
CA ILE A 425 3.32 -27.56 -4.61
C ILE A 425 4.48 -28.47 -5.02
N CYS A 426 4.35 -29.78 -4.85
CA CYS A 426 5.41 -30.71 -5.23
C CYS A 426 5.73 -30.63 -6.73
N GLN A 427 4.73 -30.50 -7.60
CA GLN A 427 4.93 -30.36 -9.06
C GLN A 427 5.57 -29.03 -9.44
N THR A 428 5.22 -27.94 -8.74
CA THR A 428 5.68 -26.57 -9.08
C THR A 428 7.09 -26.29 -8.59
N PHE A 429 7.47 -26.87 -7.45
CA PHE A 429 8.80 -26.76 -6.86
C PHE A 429 9.70 -27.97 -7.14
N ASN A 430 9.25 -28.95 -7.91
CA ASN A 430 9.94 -30.22 -8.19
C ASN A 430 10.37 -30.96 -6.89
N LEU A 431 9.50 -30.98 -5.88
CA LEU A 431 9.76 -31.69 -4.61
C LEU A 431 9.34 -33.17 -4.69
N ASN A 432 9.93 -33.98 -3.82
CA ASN A 432 9.61 -35.40 -3.71
C ASN A 432 8.15 -35.62 -3.26
N LEU A 433 7.38 -36.33 -4.08
CA LEU A 433 5.96 -36.66 -3.82
C LEU A 433 5.78 -37.74 -2.73
N THR A 434 6.85 -38.39 -2.28
CA THR A 434 6.79 -39.52 -1.35
C THR A 434 6.11 -39.16 -0.03
N SER A 435 6.42 -38.00 0.55
CA SER A 435 5.83 -37.54 1.81
C SER A 435 4.31 -37.38 1.74
N VAL A 436 3.79 -36.95 0.57
CA VAL A 436 2.37 -36.78 0.32
C VAL A 436 1.66 -38.14 0.32
N PHE A 437 2.23 -39.12 -0.41
CA PHE A 437 1.68 -40.47 -0.47
C PHE A 437 1.78 -41.21 0.87
N GLU A 438 2.87 -41.05 1.63
CA GLU A 438 3.00 -41.63 2.98
C GLU A 438 1.94 -41.08 3.93
N GLY A 439 1.75 -39.76 3.91
CA GLY A 439 0.76 -39.11 4.76
C GLY A 439 -0.68 -39.46 4.38
N LEU A 440 -0.99 -39.55 3.09
CA LEU A 440 -2.30 -40.02 2.62
C LEU A 440 -2.56 -41.47 3.05
N THR A 441 -1.57 -42.34 2.84
CA THR A 441 -1.65 -43.76 3.23
C THR A 441 -1.87 -43.88 4.73
N PHE A 442 -1.14 -43.12 5.54
CA PHE A 442 -1.31 -43.09 6.98
C PHE A 442 -2.71 -42.63 7.41
N LYS A 443 -3.29 -41.63 6.74
CA LYS A 443 -4.69 -41.23 7.00
C LYS A 443 -5.68 -42.32 6.60
N CYS A 444 -5.49 -43.01 5.48
CA CYS A 444 -6.33 -44.14 5.07
C CYS A 444 -6.29 -45.27 6.11
N ILE A 445 -5.10 -45.62 6.61
CA ILE A 445 -4.91 -46.60 7.69
C ILE A 445 -5.65 -46.14 8.95
N LYS A 446 -5.46 -44.89 9.37
CA LYS A 446 -6.12 -44.34 10.57
C LYS A 446 -7.65 -44.41 10.46
N LEU A 447 -8.21 -44.26 9.26
CA LEU A 447 -9.65 -44.37 9.03
C LEU A 447 -10.17 -45.81 9.05
N GLN A 448 -9.36 -46.74 8.53
CA GLN A 448 -9.70 -48.16 8.57
C GLN A 448 -9.77 -48.72 10.01
N PHE A 449 -8.93 -48.22 10.91
CA PHE A 449 -8.92 -48.60 12.33
C PHE A 449 -9.60 -47.57 13.25
N GLY A 450 -10.15 -46.50 12.67
CA GLY A 450 -10.75 -45.39 13.41
C GLY A 450 -12.24 -45.59 13.66
N GLY A 451 -12.75 -45.04 14.77
CA GLY A 451 -14.18 -45.06 15.09
C GLY A 451 -15.01 -44.09 14.22
N GLU A 452 -16.32 -44.07 14.42
CA GLU A 452 -17.28 -43.26 13.65
C GLU A 452 -16.95 -41.76 13.64
N GLU A 453 -16.40 -41.21 14.73
CA GLU A 453 -15.97 -39.80 14.81
C GLU A 453 -14.90 -39.47 13.77
N THR A 454 -13.93 -40.36 13.59
CA THR A 454 -12.85 -40.18 12.61
C THR A 454 -13.37 -40.27 11.17
N GLN A 455 -14.43 -41.04 10.93
CA GLN A 455 -15.08 -41.13 9.62
C GLN A 455 -15.90 -39.87 9.30
N ASN A 456 -16.54 -39.26 10.31
CA ASN A 456 -17.27 -38.00 10.13
C ASN A 456 -16.32 -36.83 9.84
N GLU A 457 -15.19 -36.75 10.54
CA GLU A 457 -14.12 -35.79 10.21
C GLU A 457 -13.53 -36.06 8.83
N ALA A 458 -13.54 -37.30 8.36
CA ALA A 458 -12.93 -37.68 7.10
C ALA A 458 -13.56 -37.01 5.89
N TRP A 459 -14.89 -36.88 5.91
CA TRP A 459 -15.64 -36.25 4.82
C TRP A 459 -15.22 -34.80 4.59
N SER A 460 -14.79 -34.08 5.63
CA SER A 460 -14.34 -32.69 5.52
C SER A 460 -13.07 -32.53 4.68
N TRP A 461 -12.09 -33.43 4.85
CA TRP A 461 -10.84 -33.39 4.10
C TRP A 461 -10.96 -34.13 2.75
N LEU A 462 -11.79 -35.17 2.64
CA LEU A 462 -12.11 -35.81 1.36
C LEU A 462 -12.78 -34.84 0.39
N ALA A 463 -13.75 -34.06 0.85
CA ALA A 463 -14.42 -33.03 0.05
C ALA A 463 -13.46 -31.94 -0.45
N ALA A 464 -12.39 -31.66 0.31
CA ALA A 464 -11.40 -30.64 -0.06
C ALA A 464 -10.44 -31.10 -1.18
N ASN A 465 -10.34 -32.40 -1.46
CA ASN A 465 -9.38 -32.99 -2.41
C ASN A 465 -10.03 -33.42 -3.74
N GLN A 466 -11.04 -32.66 -4.17
CA GLN A 466 -11.71 -32.72 -5.48
C GLN A 466 -11.50 -34.02 -6.27
N LEU A 467 -12.12 -35.12 -5.83
CA LEU A 467 -12.60 -36.09 -6.79
C LEU A 467 -13.85 -35.50 -7.43
N SER A 468 -13.75 -35.11 -8.69
CA SER A 468 -14.92 -34.87 -9.55
C SER A 468 -15.81 -36.11 -9.70
N SER A 469 -15.43 -37.24 -9.11
CA SER A 469 -16.14 -38.51 -9.09
C SER A 469 -16.56 -38.96 -7.69
N VAL A 470 -16.85 -38.05 -6.75
CA VAL A 470 -17.60 -38.45 -5.53
C VAL A 470 -19.01 -38.84 -5.98
N VAL A 471 -19.12 -40.09 -6.44
CA VAL A 471 -20.39 -40.78 -6.58
C VAL A 471 -20.81 -41.06 -5.15
N ASN A 472 -21.63 -40.17 -4.61
CA ASN A 472 -22.30 -40.35 -3.33
C ASN A 472 -23.38 -41.45 -3.48
N THR A 473 -22.95 -42.67 -3.81
CA THR A 473 -23.76 -43.87 -3.65
C THR A 473 -23.91 -44.10 -2.16
N LYS A 474 -25.14 -44.30 -1.70
CA LYS A 474 -25.53 -44.48 -0.28
C LYS A 474 -24.87 -45.68 0.43
N GLU A 475 -23.86 -46.31 -0.17
CA GLU A 475 -23.25 -47.58 0.22
C GLU A 475 -21.71 -47.52 0.35
N SER A 476 -21.04 -46.44 -0.04
CA SER A 476 -19.57 -46.33 0.08
C SER A 476 -19.18 -45.67 1.41
N SER A 477 -18.37 -46.36 2.21
CA SER A 477 -17.80 -45.80 3.44
C SER A 477 -16.76 -44.72 3.13
N ALA A 478 -16.48 -43.82 4.09
CA ALA A 478 -15.42 -42.82 3.95
C ALA A 478 -14.04 -43.45 3.67
N THR A 479 -13.83 -44.67 4.19
CA THR A 479 -12.61 -45.45 3.99
C THR A 479 -12.46 -45.89 2.54
N ASP A 480 -13.54 -46.34 1.90
CA ASP A 480 -13.52 -46.78 0.50
C ASP A 480 -13.20 -45.62 -0.46
N GLU A 481 -13.76 -44.44 -0.18
CA GLU A 481 -13.50 -43.25 -0.97
C GLU A 481 -12.07 -42.73 -0.78
N ALA A 482 -11.50 -42.85 0.42
CA ALA A 482 -10.09 -42.53 0.68
C ALA A 482 -9.14 -43.45 -0.09
N TRP A 483 -9.46 -44.75 -0.17
CA TRP A 483 -8.68 -45.71 -0.97
C TRP A 483 -8.79 -45.47 -2.48
N ARG A 484 -9.98 -45.12 -2.97
CA ARG A 484 -10.18 -44.70 -4.37
C ARG A 484 -9.39 -43.45 -4.71
N LEU A 485 -9.37 -42.48 -3.79
CA LEU A 485 -8.59 -41.26 -3.93
C LEU A 485 -7.09 -41.59 -4.09
N LEU A 486 -6.53 -42.45 -3.21
CA LEU A 486 -5.14 -42.93 -3.32
C LEU A 486 -4.87 -43.62 -4.67
N SER A 487 -5.76 -44.52 -5.12
CA SER A 487 -5.63 -45.17 -6.44
C SER A 487 -5.57 -44.14 -7.56
N SER A 488 -6.49 -43.16 -7.55
CA SER A 488 -6.56 -42.14 -8.58
C SER A 488 -5.32 -41.23 -8.63
N TYR A 489 -4.68 -40.96 -7.48
CA TYR A 489 -3.44 -40.18 -7.45
C TYR A 489 -2.23 -40.99 -7.91
N LEU A 490 -2.18 -42.28 -7.59
CA LEU A 490 -1.11 -43.18 -8.07
C LEU A 490 -1.18 -43.39 -9.58
N GLU A 491 -2.38 -43.52 -10.15
CA GLU A 491 -2.60 -43.60 -11.60
C GLU A 491 -2.25 -42.29 -12.32
N ARG A 492 -2.63 -41.13 -11.74
CA ARG A 492 -2.27 -39.82 -12.29
C ARG A 492 -0.77 -39.51 -12.22
N HIS A 493 -0.06 -40.12 -11.28
CA HIS A 493 1.38 -39.91 -11.04
C HIS A 493 2.17 -41.20 -11.17
N LEU A 494 2.12 -41.80 -12.36
CA LEU A 494 2.97 -42.94 -12.73
C LEU A 494 4.45 -42.53 -12.71
N SER A 495 5.22 -43.13 -11.79
CA SER A 495 6.68 -43.03 -11.77
C SER A 495 7.28 -44.19 -12.55
N ALA A 496 8.25 -43.91 -13.42
CA ALA A 496 8.93 -44.92 -14.25
C ALA A 496 9.58 -46.05 -13.41
N ASN A 497 9.92 -45.77 -12.15
CA ASN A 497 10.55 -46.71 -11.23
C ASN A 497 9.58 -47.29 -10.18
N GLY A 498 8.28 -47.00 -10.26
CA GLY A 498 7.30 -47.44 -9.27
C GLY A 498 7.55 -46.95 -7.84
N GLN A 499 8.38 -45.91 -7.64
CA GLN A 499 8.83 -45.46 -6.32
C GLN A 499 7.67 -45.05 -5.40
N HIS A 500 6.63 -44.42 -5.94
CA HIS A 500 5.45 -44.03 -5.18
C HIS A 500 4.66 -45.25 -4.69
N HIS A 501 4.45 -46.24 -5.56
CA HIS A 501 3.81 -47.50 -5.19
C HIS A 501 4.62 -48.25 -4.13
N ARG A 502 5.95 -48.34 -4.28
CA ARG A 502 6.85 -48.95 -3.30
C ARG A 502 6.74 -48.30 -1.93
N CYS A 503 6.70 -46.96 -1.90
CA CYS A 503 6.60 -46.17 -0.68
C CYS A 503 5.28 -46.43 0.06
N VAL A 504 4.16 -46.42 -0.66
CA VAL A 504 2.83 -46.79 -0.12
C VAL A 504 2.82 -48.22 0.43
N ILE A 505 3.32 -49.19 -0.34
CA ILE A 505 3.37 -50.60 0.07
C ILE A 505 4.22 -50.77 1.32
N ASN A 506 5.42 -50.18 1.36
CA ASN A 506 6.29 -50.23 2.54
C ASN A 506 5.60 -49.67 3.79
N LYS A 507 4.85 -48.58 3.63
CA LYS A 507 4.10 -47.98 4.74
C LYS A 507 2.96 -48.88 5.21
N LEU A 508 2.21 -49.49 4.30
CA LEU A 508 1.12 -50.41 4.64
C LEU A 508 1.63 -51.66 5.38
N LEU A 509 2.72 -52.25 4.87
CA LEU A 509 3.34 -53.41 5.48
C LEU A 509 3.92 -53.07 6.87
N SER A 510 4.50 -51.88 7.06
CA SER A 510 4.98 -51.42 8.38
C SER A 510 3.88 -51.30 9.43
N HIS A 511 2.63 -51.09 9.01
CA HIS A 511 1.45 -51.02 9.87
C HIS A 511 0.65 -52.35 9.89
N ALA A 512 1.20 -53.42 9.30
CA ALA A 512 0.57 -54.75 9.21
C ALA A 512 -0.84 -54.74 8.58
N VAL A 513 -1.08 -53.84 7.62
CA VAL A 513 -2.36 -53.76 6.89
C VAL A 513 -2.30 -54.65 5.64
N PRO A 514 -3.32 -55.49 5.37
CA PRO A 514 -3.36 -56.28 4.14
C PRO A 514 -3.40 -55.35 2.92
N LEU A 515 -2.61 -55.69 1.90
CA LEU A 515 -2.50 -54.90 0.68
C LEU A 515 -3.76 -55.06 -0.19
N PRO A 516 -4.36 -53.96 -0.70
CA PRO A 516 -5.48 -54.05 -1.63
C PRO A 516 -5.09 -54.71 -2.97
N ASP A 517 -6.01 -55.51 -3.54
CA ASP A 517 -5.76 -56.27 -4.79
C ASP A 517 -5.45 -55.39 -6.00
N TRP A 518 -6.06 -54.20 -6.06
CA TRP A 518 -5.80 -53.23 -7.12
C TRP A 518 -4.35 -52.69 -7.07
N LEU A 519 -3.79 -52.51 -5.87
CA LEU A 519 -2.44 -51.99 -5.67
C LEU A 519 -1.40 -53.05 -6.05
N ILE A 520 -1.66 -54.30 -5.68
CA ILE A 520 -0.84 -55.45 -6.07
C ILE A 520 -0.83 -55.59 -7.59
N SER A 521 -2.00 -55.52 -8.23
CA SER A 521 -2.15 -55.63 -9.68
C SER A 521 -1.42 -54.50 -10.43
N SER A 522 -1.55 -53.26 -9.94
CA SER A 522 -0.81 -52.11 -10.48
C SER A 522 0.70 -52.29 -10.37
N TYR A 523 1.19 -52.70 -9.19
CA TYR A 523 2.62 -52.81 -8.95
C TYR A 523 3.27 -54.03 -9.62
N LYS A 524 2.54 -55.14 -9.77
CA LYS A 524 2.97 -56.31 -10.56
C LYS A 524 3.31 -55.93 -12.01
N GLY A 525 2.56 -54.99 -12.59
CA GLY A 525 2.82 -54.47 -13.94
C GLY A 525 4.05 -53.56 -14.05
N VAL A 526 4.53 -52.98 -12.95
CA VAL A 526 5.65 -52.03 -12.93
C VAL A 526 6.96 -52.70 -12.50
N ASP A 527 6.98 -53.36 -11.33
CA ASP A 527 8.18 -54.05 -10.82
C ASP A 527 7.82 -55.17 -9.81
N ALA A 528 7.58 -56.37 -10.33
CA ALA A 528 7.32 -57.56 -9.51
C ALA A 528 8.53 -58.01 -8.67
N ALA A 529 9.76 -57.70 -9.10
CA ALA A 529 10.97 -58.14 -8.42
C ALA A 529 11.17 -57.39 -7.09
N SER A 530 10.92 -56.09 -7.07
CA SER A 530 10.97 -55.34 -5.82
C SER A 530 9.79 -55.63 -4.90
N LEU A 531 8.62 -55.99 -5.44
CA LEU A 531 7.48 -56.45 -4.62
C LEU A 531 7.85 -57.70 -3.82
N LEU A 532 8.49 -58.68 -4.47
CA LEU A 532 8.96 -59.89 -3.82
C LEU A 532 9.97 -59.59 -2.70
N ARG A 533 10.90 -58.64 -2.93
CA ARG A 533 11.83 -58.20 -1.88
C ARG A 533 11.10 -57.52 -0.71
N LEU A 534 10.04 -56.76 -0.97
CA LEU A 534 9.24 -56.16 0.11
C LEU A 534 8.53 -57.24 0.93
N TYR A 535 7.92 -58.24 0.29
CA TYR A 535 7.29 -59.32 1.04
C TYR A 535 8.28 -60.11 1.90
N LEU A 536 9.48 -60.37 1.38
CA LEU A 536 10.55 -61.01 2.15
C LEU A 536 11.02 -60.16 3.33
N ASN A 537 11.14 -58.84 3.16
CA ASN A 537 11.56 -57.94 4.24
C ASN A 537 10.56 -57.85 5.40
N PHE A 538 9.28 -58.15 5.15
CA PHE A 538 8.20 -58.12 6.15
C PHE A 538 7.73 -59.53 6.55
N ASP A 539 8.50 -60.58 6.22
CA ASP A 539 8.23 -61.99 6.56
C ASP A 539 6.86 -62.53 6.08
N LEU A 540 6.30 -61.96 5.01
CA LEU A 540 5.06 -62.43 4.38
C LEU A 540 5.34 -63.57 3.39
N LEU A 541 5.71 -64.72 3.94
CA LEU A 541 6.20 -65.89 3.17
C LEU A 541 5.15 -66.48 2.22
N ASP A 542 3.89 -66.56 2.63
CA ASP A 542 2.81 -67.15 1.82
C ASP A 542 2.50 -66.30 0.58
N ALA A 543 2.34 -64.99 0.77
CA ALA A 543 2.10 -64.05 -0.32
C ALA A 543 3.31 -63.95 -1.27
N ALA A 544 4.53 -64.04 -0.73
CA ALA A 544 5.74 -64.10 -1.54
C ALA A 544 5.78 -65.37 -2.41
N ALA A 545 5.43 -66.54 -1.85
CA ALA A 545 5.39 -67.79 -2.58
C ALA A 545 4.33 -67.80 -3.68
N GLU A 546 3.12 -67.28 -3.41
CA GLU A 546 2.07 -67.11 -4.42
C GLU A 546 2.52 -66.17 -5.56
N LEU A 547 3.16 -65.04 -5.23
CA LEU A 547 3.69 -64.13 -6.24
C LEU A 547 4.76 -64.79 -7.12
N VAL A 548 5.67 -65.62 -6.56
CA VAL A 548 6.63 -66.39 -7.37
C VAL A 548 5.92 -67.37 -8.29
N LEU A 549 4.91 -68.09 -7.80
CA LEU A 549 4.16 -69.05 -8.60
C LEU A 549 3.44 -68.37 -9.77
N GLU A 550 2.84 -67.21 -9.54
CA GLU A 550 2.20 -66.40 -10.58
C GLU A 550 3.21 -65.79 -11.55
N TYR A 551 4.37 -65.33 -11.05
CA TYR A 551 5.41 -64.74 -11.91
C TYR A 551 6.06 -65.78 -12.83
N ILE A 552 6.27 -67.01 -12.32
CA ILE A 552 6.71 -68.14 -13.15
C ILE A 552 5.63 -68.50 -14.18
N ASP A 553 4.36 -68.56 -13.78
CA ASP A 553 3.25 -68.84 -14.71
C ASP A 553 3.15 -67.77 -15.81
N ALA A 554 3.35 -66.50 -15.46
CA ALA A 554 3.38 -65.38 -16.40
C ALA A 554 4.50 -65.52 -17.44
N LEU A 555 5.69 -65.95 -17.01
CA LEU A 555 6.81 -66.23 -17.91
C LEU A 555 6.57 -67.45 -18.81
N LEU A 556 5.85 -68.46 -18.29
CA LEU A 556 5.39 -69.64 -19.03
C LEU A 556 4.20 -69.33 -19.98
N GLY A 557 3.70 -68.09 -19.98
CA GLY A 557 2.68 -67.61 -20.92
C GLY A 557 1.26 -67.51 -20.35
N ARG A 558 1.02 -67.84 -19.08
CA ARG A 558 -0.28 -67.69 -18.42
C ARG A 558 -0.34 -66.37 -17.66
N GLY A 559 -1.14 -65.41 -18.12
CA GLY A 559 -1.31 -64.14 -17.40
C GLY A 559 -0.16 -63.15 -17.56
N HIS A 560 0.64 -63.25 -18.63
CA HIS A 560 1.77 -62.36 -18.92
C HIS A 560 1.40 -60.85 -18.96
N GLN A 561 0.14 -60.53 -19.26
CA GLN A 561 -0.39 -59.17 -19.27
C GLN A 561 -0.43 -58.52 -17.87
N TYR A 562 -0.63 -59.30 -16.80
CA TYR A 562 -0.68 -58.78 -15.43
C TYR A 562 0.69 -58.35 -14.88
N PHE A 563 1.77 -58.78 -15.51
CA PHE A 563 3.15 -58.46 -15.12
C PHE A 563 3.85 -57.49 -16.08
N GLY A 564 3.11 -56.90 -17.04
CA GLY A 564 3.68 -55.99 -18.03
C GLY A 564 4.67 -56.66 -19.00
N ILE A 565 4.64 -58.00 -19.12
CA ILE A 565 5.57 -58.75 -19.97
C ILE A 565 5.00 -58.81 -21.39
N GLU A 566 5.63 -58.06 -22.30
CA GLU A 566 5.19 -57.96 -23.71
C GLU A 566 5.32 -59.29 -24.49
N ARG A 567 6.32 -60.11 -24.16
CA ARG A 567 6.54 -61.41 -24.81
C ARG A 567 6.94 -62.46 -23.78
N PRO A 568 6.12 -63.51 -23.54
CA PRO A 568 6.52 -64.63 -22.71
C PRO A 568 7.67 -65.41 -23.36
N LEU A 569 8.20 -66.42 -22.66
CA LEU A 569 9.27 -67.28 -23.16
C LEU A 569 8.92 -67.86 -24.55
N SER A 570 9.48 -67.27 -25.60
CA SER A 570 9.35 -67.74 -26.98
C SER A 570 10.73 -67.95 -27.59
N ALA A 571 10.83 -68.80 -28.61
CA ALA A 571 12.09 -69.08 -29.29
C ALA A 571 12.74 -67.82 -29.90
N THR A 572 11.97 -66.74 -30.13
CA THR A 572 12.38 -65.54 -30.88
C THR A 572 12.54 -64.25 -30.05
N SER A 573 12.24 -64.22 -28.74
CA SER A 573 12.23 -62.98 -27.90
C SER A 573 13.23 -63.01 -26.73
N SER A 574 13.82 -61.87 -26.34
CA SER A 574 14.70 -61.82 -25.15
C SER A 574 14.00 -62.33 -23.88
N SER A 575 14.68 -63.17 -23.09
CA SER A 575 14.15 -63.72 -21.84
C SER A 575 14.14 -62.66 -20.74
N VAL A 576 12.98 -62.43 -20.11
CA VAL A 576 12.89 -61.67 -18.85
C VAL A 576 13.54 -62.51 -17.75
N TRP A 577 14.49 -61.93 -17.02
CA TRP A 577 15.25 -62.60 -15.97
C TRP A 577 14.49 -62.62 -14.64
N LEU A 578 14.44 -63.79 -14.00
CA LEU A 578 13.91 -63.95 -12.65
C LEU A 578 14.89 -63.38 -11.60
N PRO A 579 14.40 -62.82 -10.48
CA PRO A 579 15.22 -62.44 -9.33
C PRO A 579 15.69 -63.66 -8.53
N TYR A 580 16.62 -64.44 -9.10
CA TYR A 580 17.08 -65.70 -8.50
C TYR A 580 17.54 -65.55 -7.04
N THR A 581 18.29 -64.50 -6.72
CA THR A 581 18.77 -64.26 -5.35
C THR A 581 17.64 -64.15 -4.32
N SER A 582 16.53 -63.53 -4.70
CA SER A 582 15.40 -63.34 -3.79
C SER A 582 14.51 -64.58 -3.75
N ILE A 583 14.45 -65.35 -4.83
CA ILE A 583 13.78 -66.66 -4.85
C ILE A 583 14.55 -67.68 -4.01
N ASP A 584 15.89 -67.67 -4.07
CA ASP A 584 16.74 -68.55 -3.26
C ASP A 584 16.60 -68.23 -1.77
N GLN A 585 16.55 -66.94 -1.42
CA GLN A 585 16.24 -66.48 -0.05
C GLN A 585 14.85 -66.95 0.41
N LEU A 586 13.83 -66.84 -0.45
CA LEU A 586 12.50 -67.36 -0.16
C LEU A 586 12.52 -68.87 0.07
N LEU A 587 13.19 -69.64 -0.79
CA LEU A 587 13.29 -71.09 -0.64
C LEU A 587 14.02 -71.48 0.65
N GLN A 588 15.07 -70.75 1.03
CA GLN A 588 15.77 -70.99 2.29
C GLN A 588 14.86 -70.74 3.50
N THR A 589 14.21 -69.57 3.55
CA THR A 589 13.28 -69.23 4.65
C THR A 589 12.09 -70.18 4.75
N LEU A 590 11.51 -70.61 3.62
CA LEU A 590 10.42 -71.59 3.57
C LEU A 590 10.86 -72.98 4.06
N ASN A 591 12.10 -73.39 3.79
CA ASN A 591 12.65 -74.67 4.24
C ASN A 591 12.91 -74.72 5.75
N GLU A 592 13.21 -73.56 6.36
CA GLU A 592 13.42 -73.43 7.80
C GLU A 592 12.09 -73.51 8.59
N THR A 593 10.96 -73.10 7.99
CA THR A 593 9.62 -73.20 8.58
C THR A 593 8.89 -74.51 8.20
N GLN A 594 8.73 -75.45 9.15
CA GLN A 594 8.08 -76.75 8.91
C GLN A 594 6.62 -76.67 8.40
N THR A 595 5.91 -75.57 8.66
CA THR A 595 4.50 -75.35 8.25
C THR A 595 4.34 -75.11 6.74
N ASN A 596 5.39 -74.65 6.06
CA ASN A 596 5.32 -74.19 4.68
C ASN A 596 5.89 -75.20 3.66
N SER A 597 6.12 -76.44 4.09
CA SER A 597 6.69 -77.52 3.26
C SER A 597 5.87 -77.79 1.99
N SER A 598 4.54 -77.63 2.04
CA SER A 598 3.68 -77.81 0.85
C SER A 598 3.90 -76.71 -0.20
N MET A 599 4.08 -75.46 0.22
CA MET A 599 4.36 -74.32 -0.65
C MET A 599 5.78 -74.37 -1.21
N TYR A 600 6.76 -74.76 -0.38
CA TYR A 600 8.14 -74.99 -0.80
C TYR A 600 8.22 -76.00 -1.95
N ASN A 601 7.55 -77.15 -1.83
CA ASN A 601 7.54 -78.17 -2.88
C ASN A 601 6.89 -77.64 -4.16
N LYS A 602 5.76 -76.91 -4.08
CA LYS A 602 5.10 -76.31 -5.25
C LYS A 602 5.99 -75.31 -5.99
N VAL A 603 6.67 -74.43 -5.27
CA VAL A 603 7.58 -73.43 -5.87
C VAL A 603 8.78 -74.12 -6.52
N ARG A 604 9.37 -75.11 -5.84
CA ARG A 604 10.50 -75.89 -6.38
C ARG A 604 10.12 -76.65 -7.65
N ASP A 605 8.96 -77.30 -7.65
CA ASP A 605 8.52 -78.10 -8.79
C ASP A 605 8.22 -77.21 -10.01
N LYS A 606 7.58 -76.03 -9.81
CA LYS A 606 7.40 -75.04 -10.88
C LYS A 606 8.72 -74.44 -11.38
N LEU A 607 9.68 -74.17 -10.50
CA LEU A 607 11.01 -73.71 -10.90
C LEU A 607 11.73 -74.77 -11.75
N ALA A 608 11.60 -76.05 -11.41
CA ALA A 608 12.15 -77.14 -12.21
C ALA A 608 11.52 -77.21 -13.61
N ASP A 609 10.20 -77.02 -13.71
CA ASP A 609 9.50 -76.95 -15.00
C ASP A 609 9.92 -75.73 -15.83
N TYR A 610 10.10 -74.56 -15.20
CA TYR A 610 10.66 -73.37 -15.83
C TYR A 610 12.07 -73.61 -16.35
N HIS A 611 12.98 -74.16 -15.53
CA HIS A 611 14.35 -74.46 -15.95
C HIS A 611 14.40 -75.44 -17.13
N ARG A 612 13.54 -76.48 -17.13
CA ARG A 612 13.44 -77.44 -18.24
C ARG A 612 13.02 -76.74 -19.53
N LEU A 613 12.06 -75.81 -19.48
CA LEU A 613 11.61 -75.06 -20.66
C LEU A 613 12.66 -74.04 -21.14
N VAL A 614 13.36 -73.37 -20.23
CA VAL A 614 14.48 -72.47 -20.57
C VAL A 614 15.60 -73.26 -21.24
N GLU A 615 15.93 -74.45 -20.75
CA GLU A 615 16.94 -75.32 -21.38
C GLU A 615 16.54 -75.75 -22.80
N GLN A 616 15.26 -76.09 -23.01
CA GLN A 616 14.75 -76.44 -24.35
C GLN A 616 14.75 -75.26 -25.31
N THR A 617 14.36 -74.07 -24.86
CA THR A 617 14.31 -72.85 -25.69
C THR A 617 15.70 -72.32 -26.00
N THR A 618 16.64 -72.37 -25.06
CA THR A 618 18.06 -72.02 -25.28
C THR A 618 18.71 -72.99 -26.27
N LYS A 619 18.49 -74.31 -26.13
CA LYS A 619 18.94 -75.31 -27.11
C LYS A 619 18.38 -75.05 -28.51
N ARG A 620 17.09 -74.71 -28.63
CA ARG A 620 16.48 -74.35 -29.92
C ARG A 620 17.07 -73.07 -30.52
N ARG A 621 17.34 -72.04 -29.71
CA ARG A 621 18.01 -70.82 -30.18
C ARG A 621 19.42 -71.06 -30.68
N LEU A 622 20.19 -71.86 -29.95
CA LEU A 622 21.55 -72.24 -30.33
C LEU A 622 21.57 -73.08 -31.61
N ALA A 623 20.52 -73.85 -31.88
CA ALA A 623 20.37 -74.62 -33.12
C ALA A 623 19.86 -73.80 -34.32
N THR A 624 19.23 -72.65 -34.09
CA THR A 624 18.75 -71.72 -35.14
C THR A 624 19.71 -70.58 -35.49
N ARG A 625 20.80 -70.44 -34.72
CA ARG A 625 21.96 -69.60 -35.08
C ARG A 625 22.95 -70.45 -35.86
#